data_AF-A0ABC8QZU4-F1
#
_entry.id   AF-A0ABC8QZU4-F1
#
_cell.length_a   1.000
_cell.length_b   1.000
_cell.length_c   1.000
_cell.angle_alpha   90.00
_cell.angle_beta   90.00
_cell.angle_gamma   90.00
#
_symmetry.space_group_name_H-M   'P 1'
#
loop_
_entity.id
_entity.type
_entity.pdbx_description
1 polymer ?
#
loop_
_entity_poly.entity_id
_entity_poly.type
_entity_poly.pdbx_seq_one_letter_code
_entity_poly.pdbx_strand_id
1 'polypeptide(L)'
;MGQVPKLLLHRLFPNVRFSLWIDGKLQLVVDPYQILERFLWRQNATFAISRHYTRFDVFEEAEANKAGGKYDNASIDYQIDFYKKEGLTPYSASKLPITSGRPMPCVYECVFGMCLQLKINFFFNRVFADVPEGCVIIREHIPITNLFTCLWFNEIDRFTSRDQLSFSTVRDKIMAKVNWTINMFLDCERRNIVVQAYHRDLLEQRTRLAGSISHPPSRPPPPLPLVRNNNLAVRTPAKKNPIRRGRGDKKSGARRHRKVAAGNRDHILV
;
A
#
# COMPACT_ATOMS: atom_id res chain seq x y z
N MET A 1 -16.31 8.36 -3.70
CA MET A 1 -16.33 7.62 -4.98
C MET A 1 -16.07 6.11 -4.87
N GLY A 2 -15.48 5.56 -3.79
CA GLY A 2 -15.18 4.11 -3.71
C GLY A 2 -16.08 3.24 -2.82
N GLN A 3 -17.08 3.80 -2.11
CA GLN A 3 -17.76 3.07 -1.03
C GLN A 3 -18.71 1.96 -1.51
N VAL A 4 -19.42 2.18 -2.62
CA VAL A 4 -20.34 1.19 -3.18
C VAL A 4 -19.62 -0.09 -3.60
N PRO A 5 -18.57 -0.05 -4.46
CA PRO A 5 -17.87 -1.27 -4.84
C PRO A 5 -17.06 -1.88 -3.68
N LYS A 6 -16.69 -1.09 -2.66
CA LYS A 6 -16.02 -1.58 -1.44
C LYS A 6 -16.93 -2.38 -0.51
N LEU A 7 -18.15 -1.90 -0.25
CA LEU A 7 -19.02 -2.46 0.79
C LEU A 7 -20.20 -3.24 0.22
N LEU A 8 -20.77 -2.77 -0.89
CA LEU A 8 -21.98 -3.32 -1.51
C LEU A 8 -21.69 -4.21 -2.71
N LEU A 9 -20.48 -4.77 -2.82
CA LEU A 9 -20.08 -5.62 -3.95
C LEU A 9 -21.06 -6.78 -4.22
N HIS A 10 -21.60 -7.38 -3.16
CA HIS A 10 -22.62 -8.44 -3.24
C HIS A 10 -23.92 -8.02 -3.94
N ARG A 11 -24.23 -6.72 -4.04
CA ARG A 11 -25.38 -6.22 -4.82
C ARG A 11 -25.04 -6.05 -6.29
N LEU A 12 -23.77 -5.78 -6.60
CA LEU A 12 -23.28 -5.64 -7.98
C LEU A 12 -23.04 -7.01 -8.62
N PHE A 13 -22.56 -7.97 -7.83
CA PHE A 13 -22.23 -9.32 -8.27
C PHE A 13 -22.88 -10.35 -7.34
N PRO A 14 -24.16 -10.70 -7.52
CA PRO A 14 -24.90 -11.55 -6.58
C PRO A 14 -24.40 -13.00 -6.52
N ASN A 15 -23.71 -13.47 -7.56
CA ASN A 15 -23.25 -14.86 -7.68
C ASN A 15 -21.81 -15.08 -7.17
N VAL A 16 -21.14 -14.04 -6.65
CA VAL A 16 -19.76 -14.18 -6.16
C VAL A 16 -19.75 -14.72 -4.74
N ARG A 17 -18.98 -15.78 -4.52
CA ARG A 17 -18.82 -16.38 -3.18
C ARG A 17 -17.77 -15.66 -2.34
N PHE A 18 -16.69 -15.17 -2.96
CA PHE A 18 -15.63 -14.46 -2.26
C PHE A 18 -15.31 -13.14 -2.96
N SER A 19 -14.82 -12.17 -2.19
CA SER A 19 -14.28 -10.92 -2.73
C SER A 19 -13.02 -10.48 -2.01
N LEU A 20 -12.19 -9.77 -2.79
CA LEU A 20 -10.97 -9.13 -2.36
C LEU A 20 -11.02 -7.67 -2.83
N TRP A 21 -11.20 -6.75 -1.89
CA TRP A 21 -11.08 -5.31 -2.12
C TRP A 21 -9.66 -4.85 -1.80
N ILE A 22 -9.06 -4.09 -2.72
CA ILE A 22 -7.74 -3.49 -2.56
C ILE A 22 -7.86 -2.00 -2.91
N ASP A 23 -7.32 -1.14 -2.07
CA ASP A 23 -7.27 0.31 -2.32
C ASP A 23 -6.54 0.62 -3.64
N GLY A 24 -7.02 1.63 -4.38
CA GLY A 24 -6.48 1.97 -5.70
C GLY A 24 -5.00 2.35 -5.73
N LYS A 25 -4.41 2.69 -4.57
CA LYS A 25 -2.97 2.99 -4.43
C LYS A 25 -2.11 1.76 -4.18
N LEU A 26 -2.69 0.57 -4.15
CA LEU A 26 -2.03 -0.69 -3.81
C LEU A 26 -2.11 -1.67 -4.98
N GLN A 27 -1.07 -2.51 -5.11
CA GLN A 27 -0.98 -3.59 -6.07
C GLN A 27 -0.86 -4.92 -5.35
N LEU A 28 -1.64 -5.90 -5.79
CA LEU A 28 -1.59 -7.27 -5.30
C LEU A 28 -0.34 -7.96 -5.82
N VAL A 29 0.40 -8.63 -4.93
CA VAL A 29 1.64 -9.35 -5.26
C VAL A 29 1.60 -10.84 -4.89
N VAL A 30 0.47 -11.32 -4.37
CA VAL A 30 0.26 -12.71 -3.95
C VAL A 30 -1.00 -13.27 -4.60
N ASP A 31 -0.98 -14.57 -4.88
CA ASP A 31 -2.14 -15.28 -5.44
C ASP A 31 -3.38 -15.15 -4.53
N PRO A 32 -4.57 -14.81 -5.07
CA PRO A 32 -5.79 -14.64 -4.28
C PRO A 32 -6.21 -15.87 -3.47
N TYR A 33 -5.95 -17.11 -3.93
CA TYR A 33 -6.31 -18.31 -3.15
C TYR A 33 -5.47 -18.42 -1.88
N GLN A 34 -4.18 -18.06 -1.93
CA GLN A 34 -3.33 -18.02 -0.73
C GLN A 34 -3.83 -17.01 0.29
N ILE A 35 -4.42 -15.90 -0.17
CA ILE A 35 -5.02 -14.87 0.68
C ILE A 35 -6.29 -15.41 1.36
N LEU A 36 -7.17 -16.08 0.61
CA LEU A 36 -8.37 -16.72 1.17
C LEU A 36 -8.00 -17.80 2.20
N GLU A 37 -7.03 -18.66 1.87
CA GLU A 37 -6.56 -19.70 2.78
C GLU A 37 -6.00 -19.11 4.07
N ARG A 38 -5.11 -18.11 3.96
CA ARG A 38 -4.42 -17.51 5.10
C ARG A 38 -5.36 -16.75 6.03
N PHE A 39 -6.24 -15.91 5.48
CA PHE A 39 -6.99 -14.93 6.28
C PHE A 39 -8.43 -15.33 6.58
N LEU A 40 -9.03 -16.23 5.79
CA LEU A 40 -10.37 -16.76 6.06
C LEU A 40 -10.28 -18.19 6.62
N TRP A 41 -9.83 -19.16 5.82
CA TRP A 41 -9.98 -20.58 6.17
C TRP A 41 -9.16 -21.02 7.38
N ARG A 42 -7.86 -20.69 7.42
CA ARG A 42 -7.00 -21.01 8.58
C ARG A 42 -7.41 -20.29 9.86
N GLN A 43 -8.10 -19.16 9.71
CA GLN A 43 -8.57 -18.33 10.82
C GLN A 43 -10.01 -18.64 11.22
N ASN A 44 -10.65 -19.60 10.52
CA ASN A 44 -12.07 -19.89 10.63
C ASN A 44 -12.94 -18.62 10.64
N ALA A 45 -12.61 -17.67 9.75
CA ALA A 45 -13.24 -16.36 9.66
C ALA A 45 -13.91 -16.21 8.29
N THR A 46 -15.01 -15.48 8.25
CA THR A 46 -15.77 -15.19 7.02
C THR A 46 -15.55 -13.76 6.51
N PHE A 47 -14.91 -12.92 7.32
CA PHE A 47 -14.55 -11.55 7.00
C PHE A 47 -13.18 -11.22 7.59
N ALA A 48 -12.30 -10.64 6.78
CA ALA A 48 -11.00 -10.16 7.19
C ALA A 48 -10.74 -8.75 6.65
N ILE A 49 -10.06 -7.93 7.46
CA ILE A 49 -9.75 -6.54 7.11
C ILE A 49 -8.39 -6.16 7.70
N SER A 50 -7.63 -5.38 6.93
CA SER A 50 -6.36 -4.84 7.43
C SER A 50 -6.62 -3.88 8.59
N ARG A 51 -5.94 -4.12 9.70
CA ARG A 51 -5.98 -3.25 10.89
C ARG A 51 -5.16 -1.98 10.67
N HIS A 52 -5.60 -0.88 11.27
CA HIS A 52 -4.77 0.32 11.30
C HIS A 52 -3.47 0.05 12.07
N TYR A 53 -2.36 0.60 11.57
CA TYR A 53 -1.02 0.31 12.07
C TYR A 53 -0.71 0.95 13.43
N THR A 54 -1.16 2.18 13.67
CA THR A 54 -0.94 2.93 14.94
C THR A 54 -2.17 3.24 15.76
N ARG A 55 -3.35 3.42 15.15
CA ARG A 55 -4.57 3.85 15.83
C ARG A 55 -5.46 2.65 16.10
N PHE A 56 -5.95 2.55 17.33
CA PHE A 56 -6.73 1.40 17.79
C PHE A 56 -8.09 1.83 18.31
N ASP A 57 -8.18 3.07 18.79
CA ASP A 57 -9.38 3.67 19.34
C ASP A 57 -10.06 4.60 18.33
N VAL A 58 -11.39 4.56 18.28
CA VAL A 58 -12.17 5.42 17.39
C VAL A 58 -12.06 6.88 17.81
N PHE A 59 -11.94 7.16 19.12
CA PHE A 59 -11.79 8.53 19.61
C PHE A 59 -10.45 9.13 19.17
N GLU A 60 -9.35 8.37 19.25
CA GLU A 60 -8.05 8.78 18.70
C GLU A 60 -8.10 8.98 17.17
N GLU A 61 -8.80 8.09 16.46
CA GLU A 61 -9.01 8.22 15.02
C GLU A 61 -9.79 9.50 14.68
N ALA A 62 -10.80 9.85 15.46
CA ALA A 62 -11.59 11.06 15.28
C ALA A 62 -10.74 12.33 15.44
N GLU A 63 -9.96 12.43 16.52
CA GLU A 63 -9.05 13.56 16.75
C GLU A 63 -8.03 13.70 15.63
N ALA A 64 -7.47 12.58 15.15
CA ALA A 64 -6.53 12.61 14.05
C ALA A 64 -7.18 12.95 12.69
N ASN A 65 -8.46 12.64 12.47
CA ASN A 65 -9.20 13.12 11.29
C ASN A 65 -9.47 14.62 11.36
N LYS A 66 -9.78 15.16 12.55
CA LYS A 66 -9.93 16.61 12.80
C LYS A 66 -8.62 17.36 12.59
N ALA A 67 -7.53 16.89 13.20
CA ALA A 67 -6.20 17.48 13.04
C ALA A 67 -5.72 17.45 11.58
N GLY A 68 -6.12 16.42 10.82
CA GLY A 68 -5.80 16.30 9.40
C GLY A 68 -6.71 17.12 8.47
N GLY A 69 -7.71 17.83 8.98
CA GLY A 69 -8.65 18.64 8.19
C GLY A 69 -9.39 17.86 7.10
N LYS A 70 -9.60 16.54 7.31
CA LYS A 70 -10.19 15.68 6.27
C LYS A 70 -11.70 15.88 6.13
N TYR A 71 -12.36 16.28 7.21
CA TYR A 71 -13.78 16.60 7.28
C TYR A 71 -13.98 17.76 8.25
N ASP A 72 -15.16 18.36 8.21
CA ASP A 72 -15.54 19.39 9.17
C ASP A 72 -15.56 18.81 10.59
N ASN A 73 -14.95 19.54 11.53
CA ASN A 73 -14.78 19.07 12.90
C ASN A 73 -16.13 18.85 13.58
N ALA A 74 -17.13 19.72 13.34
CA ALA A 74 -18.44 19.59 13.95
C ALA A 74 -19.17 18.32 13.45
N SER A 75 -18.98 17.95 12.18
CA SER A 75 -19.53 16.69 11.65
C SER A 75 -18.94 15.44 12.32
N ILE A 76 -17.63 15.45 12.60
CA ILE A 76 -16.94 14.36 13.31
C ILE A 76 -17.43 14.31 14.77
N ASP A 77 -17.49 15.45 15.44
CA ASP A 77 -17.92 15.52 16.84
C ASP A 77 -19.37 15.03 17.00
N TYR A 78 -20.28 15.43 16.09
CA TYR A 78 -21.65 14.93 16.07
C TYR A 78 -21.72 13.40 15.89
N GLN A 79 -20.93 12.84 14.97
CA GLN A 79 -20.87 11.40 14.75
C GLN A 79 -20.39 10.66 15.99
N ILE A 80 -19.31 11.15 16.62
CA ILE A 80 -18.73 10.54 17.81
C ILE A 80 -19.68 10.62 19.00
N ASP A 81 -20.33 11.77 19.21
CA ASP A 81 -21.31 11.93 20.29
C ASP A 81 -22.56 11.08 20.08
N PHE A 82 -22.99 10.88 18.82
CA PHE A 82 -24.02 9.92 18.49
C PHE A 82 -23.58 8.49 18.89
N TYR A 83 -22.36 8.08 18.56
CA TYR A 83 -21.85 6.76 18.94
C TYR A 83 -21.69 6.57 20.44
N LYS A 84 -21.25 7.59 21.19
CA LYS A 84 -21.21 7.53 22.66
C LYS A 84 -22.59 7.26 23.25
N LYS A 85 -23.63 7.93 22.73
CA LYS A 85 -25.03 7.72 23.17
C LYS A 85 -25.54 6.31 22.85
N GLU A 86 -25.07 5.73 21.76
CA GLU A 86 -25.35 4.35 21.37
C GLU A 86 -24.50 3.30 22.13
N GLY A 87 -23.64 3.73 23.06
CA GLY A 87 -22.84 2.85 23.91
C GLY A 87 -21.41 2.59 23.44
N LEU A 88 -20.88 3.37 22.49
CA LEU A 88 -19.46 3.29 22.12
C LEU A 88 -18.60 3.75 23.30
N THR A 89 -17.78 2.84 23.83
CA THR A 89 -16.81 3.11 24.89
C THR A 89 -15.39 3.20 24.34
N PRO A 90 -14.49 3.94 25.00
CA PRO A 90 -13.08 3.98 24.63
C PRO A 90 -12.49 2.58 24.52
N TYR A 91 -11.61 2.40 23.54
CA TYR A 91 -10.90 1.15 23.38
C TYR A 91 -10.16 0.79 24.69
N SER A 92 -10.40 -0.43 25.18
CA SER A 92 -9.64 -1.01 26.29
C SER A 92 -9.05 -2.34 25.87
N ALA A 93 -7.86 -2.66 26.36
CA ALA A 93 -7.26 -3.98 26.14
C ALA A 93 -8.16 -5.12 26.65
N SER A 94 -9.03 -4.85 27.63
CA SER A 94 -9.98 -5.81 28.21
C SER A 94 -11.20 -6.14 27.35
N LYS A 95 -11.38 -5.51 26.18
CA LYS A 95 -12.45 -5.85 25.21
C LYS A 95 -12.12 -7.22 24.58
N LEU A 96 -12.83 -8.28 25.00
CA LEU A 96 -12.56 -9.72 24.72
C LEU A 96 -12.41 -10.13 23.23
N PRO A 97 -11.70 -11.25 22.89
CA PRO A 97 -10.78 -12.00 23.75
C PRO A 97 -9.32 -11.71 23.40
N ILE A 98 -8.59 -11.29 24.43
CA ILE A 98 -7.15 -11.57 24.55
C ILE A 98 -7.02 -13.06 24.86
N THR A 99 -6.29 -13.83 24.05
CA THR A 99 -5.52 -14.95 24.62
C THR A 99 -4.15 -14.40 25.04
N SER A 100 -3.56 -14.89 26.12
CA SER A 100 -2.41 -14.28 26.77
C SER A 100 -1.13 -14.46 25.97
N GLY A 101 -0.42 -13.37 25.70
CA GLY A 101 0.88 -13.37 25.04
C GLY A 101 1.17 -12.01 24.44
N ARG A 102 2.36 -11.50 24.72
CA ARG A 102 2.81 -10.14 24.35
C ARG A 102 2.59 -9.92 22.84
N PRO A 103 2.20 -8.71 22.41
CA PRO A 103 2.24 -8.35 21.00
C PRO A 103 3.72 -8.36 20.58
N MET A 104 4.16 -9.47 19.98
CA MET A 104 5.42 -9.44 19.24
C MET A 104 5.18 -8.57 18.00
N PRO A 105 6.08 -7.63 17.66
CA PRO A 105 6.15 -7.14 16.31
C PRO A 105 6.35 -8.34 15.38
N CYS A 106 6.07 -8.17 14.08
CA CYS A 106 6.34 -9.22 13.11
C CYS A 106 7.86 -9.38 13.01
N VAL A 107 8.45 -10.17 13.92
CA VAL A 107 9.88 -10.41 13.99
C VAL A 107 10.18 -11.43 12.92
N TYR A 108 10.74 -10.95 11.83
CA TYR A 108 11.34 -11.78 10.82
C TYR A 108 12.67 -12.30 11.38
N GLU A 109 12.82 -13.61 11.57
CA GLU A 109 14.16 -14.19 11.67
C GLU A 109 14.57 -14.59 10.25
N CYS A 110 15.41 -13.75 9.63
CA CYS A 110 16.01 -14.04 8.33
C CYS A 110 17.18 -15.01 8.54
N VAL A 111 16.95 -16.30 8.30
CA VAL A 111 18.03 -17.30 8.26
C VAL A 111 18.26 -17.67 6.78
N PHE A 112 19.48 -17.46 6.27
CA PHE A 112 19.90 -17.73 4.88
C PHE A 112 19.10 -17.03 3.76
N GLY A 113 18.74 -15.75 3.93
CA GLY A 113 18.20 -14.93 2.82
C GLY A 113 16.80 -15.31 2.34
N MET A 114 16.14 -16.27 3.00
CA MET A 114 14.71 -16.52 2.88
C MET A 114 14.01 -15.98 4.12
N CYS A 115 13.08 -15.05 3.91
CA CYS A 115 12.20 -14.55 4.97
C CYS A 115 11.12 -15.60 5.22
N LEU A 116 11.48 -16.71 5.86
CA LEU A 116 10.53 -17.75 6.21
C LEU A 116 9.75 -17.26 7.43
N GLN A 117 8.42 -17.21 7.32
CA GLN A 117 7.59 -17.05 8.51
C GLN A 117 7.85 -18.26 9.40
N LEU A 118 8.61 -18.08 10.48
CA LEU A 118 8.80 -19.09 11.51
C LEU A 118 7.41 -19.49 12.02
N LYS A 119 6.92 -20.63 11.53
CA LYS A 119 5.76 -21.34 12.07
C LYS A 119 6.17 -21.95 13.42
N ILE A 120 6.51 -21.12 14.39
CA ILE A 120 6.41 -21.56 15.77
C ILE A 120 4.91 -21.55 16.08
N ASN A 121 4.37 -22.69 16.49
CA ASN A 121 2.98 -22.89 16.90
C ASN A 121 2.65 -22.10 18.18
N PHE A 122 2.86 -20.78 18.19
CA PHE A 122 2.32 -19.91 19.21
C PHE A 122 0.91 -19.51 18.77
N PHE A 123 -0.07 -19.88 19.59
CA PHE A 123 -1.42 -19.36 19.51
C PHE A 123 -1.35 -17.83 19.39
N PHE A 124 -1.69 -17.30 18.20
CA PHE A 124 -1.72 -15.87 17.96
C PHE A 124 -2.92 -15.27 18.68
N ASN A 125 -2.64 -14.29 19.51
CA ASN A 125 -3.65 -13.61 20.32
C ASN A 125 -4.25 -12.45 19.53
N ARG A 126 -5.55 -12.51 19.28
CA ARG A 126 -6.27 -11.57 18.43
C ARG A 126 -6.73 -10.37 19.27
N VAL A 127 -5.93 -9.30 19.29
CA VAL A 127 -6.37 -8.01 19.85
C VAL A 127 -7.33 -7.36 18.84
N PHE A 128 -8.61 -7.19 19.19
CA PHE A 128 -9.55 -6.44 18.37
C PHE A 128 -9.21 -4.95 18.43
N ALA A 129 -8.71 -4.37 17.34
CA ALA A 129 -8.69 -2.91 17.23
C ALA A 129 -10.06 -2.41 16.79
N ASP A 130 -10.44 -1.20 17.16
CA ASP A 130 -11.69 -0.60 16.72
C ASP A 130 -11.55 0.10 15.36
N VAL A 131 -10.31 0.37 14.95
CA VAL A 131 -9.99 1.13 13.73
C VAL A 131 -9.40 0.23 12.64
N PRO A 132 -10.12 0.01 11.52
CA PRO A 132 -9.54 -0.64 10.36
C PRO A 132 -8.68 0.34 9.55
N GLU A 133 -7.66 -0.16 8.87
CA GLU A 133 -7.02 0.58 7.77
C GLU A 133 -7.98 0.63 6.57
N GLY A 134 -8.71 -0.47 6.34
CA GLY A 134 -9.73 -0.56 5.29
C GLY A 134 -9.19 -0.57 3.86
N CYS A 135 -7.88 -0.69 3.67
CA CYS A 135 -7.25 -0.72 2.35
C CYS A 135 -7.19 -2.14 1.75
N VAL A 136 -7.34 -3.18 2.56
CA VAL A 136 -7.56 -4.56 2.10
C VAL A 136 -8.73 -5.17 2.87
N ILE A 137 -9.74 -5.66 2.15
CA ILE A 137 -10.89 -6.38 2.72
C ILE A 137 -11.03 -7.72 1.98
N ILE A 138 -11.15 -8.80 2.73
CA ILE A 138 -11.29 -10.17 2.24
C ILE A 138 -12.58 -10.70 2.83
N ARG A 139 -13.47 -11.25 2.00
CA ARG A 139 -14.82 -11.57 2.46
C ARG A 139 -15.37 -12.79 1.74
N GLU A 140 -15.98 -13.68 2.50
CA GLU A 140 -16.95 -14.64 1.98
C GLU A 140 -18.35 -14.00 1.99
N HIS A 141 -19.11 -14.15 0.93
CA HIS A 141 -20.44 -13.58 0.77
C HIS A 141 -21.51 -14.51 1.37
N ILE A 142 -21.72 -14.35 2.68
CA ILE A 142 -22.77 -15.02 3.44
C ILE A 142 -23.71 -14.00 4.10
N PRO A 143 -24.94 -14.37 4.52
CA PRO A 143 -25.93 -13.44 5.04
C PRO A 143 -25.40 -12.46 6.11
N ILE A 144 -24.63 -12.96 7.09
CA ILE A 144 -24.10 -12.13 8.18
C ILE A 144 -23.08 -11.10 7.69
N THR A 145 -22.17 -11.49 6.80
CA THR A 145 -21.16 -10.57 6.23
C THR A 145 -21.79 -9.53 5.30
N ASN A 146 -22.83 -9.93 4.55
CA ASN A 146 -23.59 -9.04 3.68
C ASN A 146 -24.34 -7.99 4.51
N LEU A 147 -25.02 -8.44 5.56
CA LEU A 147 -25.68 -7.56 6.53
C LEU A 147 -24.69 -6.59 7.18
N PHE A 148 -23.54 -7.08 7.67
CA PHE A 148 -22.50 -6.24 8.24
C PHE A 148 -22.09 -5.11 7.30
N THR A 149 -21.74 -5.44 6.04
CA THR A 149 -21.32 -4.41 5.08
C THR A 149 -22.45 -3.46 4.65
N CYS A 150 -23.71 -3.88 4.69
CA CYS A 150 -24.85 -2.99 4.45
C CYS A 150 -25.04 -2.01 5.61
N LEU A 151 -25.00 -2.49 6.85
CA LEU A 151 -25.11 -1.62 8.03
C LEU A 151 -23.92 -0.66 8.10
N TRP A 152 -22.72 -1.12 7.77
CA TRP A 152 -21.54 -0.26 7.70
C TRP A 152 -21.66 0.80 6.61
N PHE A 153 -22.20 0.45 5.44
CA PHE A 153 -22.50 1.42 4.39
C PHE A 153 -23.52 2.47 4.85
N ASN A 154 -24.58 2.07 5.56
CA ASN A 154 -25.59 3.01 6.08
C ASN A 154 -24.97 4.03 7.04
N GLU A 155 -24.04 3.62 7.90
CA GLU A 155 -23.35 4.54 8.80
C GLU A 155 -22.43 5.53 8.06
N ILE A 156 -21.74 5.06 7.01
CA ILE A 156 -20.88 5.90 6.15
C ILE A 156 -21.71 6.92 5.36
N ASP A 157 -22.89 6.52 4.90
CA ASP A 157 -23.83 7.39 4.18
C ASP A 157 -24.49 8.41 5.11
N ARG A 158 -24.76 8.01 6.37
CA ARG A 158 -25.40 8.86 7.38
C ARG A 158 -24.50 9.95 7.95
N PHE A 159 -23.22 9.65 8.14
CA PHE A 159 -22.27 10.54 8.81
C PHE A 159 -21.14 10.96 7.87
N THR A 160 -19.88 10.79 8.30
CA THR A 160 -18.73 11.02 7.44
C THR A 160 -18.51 9.82 6.55
N SER A 161 -18.08 10.06 5.32
CA SER A 161 -17.75 8.98 4.39
C SER A 161 -16.47 8.19 4.78
N ARG A 162 -15.91 8.46 5.97
CA ARG A 162 -14.75 7.77 6.53
C ARG A 162 -15.20 6.50 7.22
N ASP A 163 -14.85 5.39 6.60
CA ASP A 163 -15.19 4.03 7.02
C ASP A 163 -14.58 3.63 8.36
N GLN A 164 -13.49 4.28 8.77
CA GLN A 164 -12.76 3.97 10.00
C GLN A 164 -13.55 4.28 11.28
N LEU A 165 -14.38 5.34 11.29
CA LEU A 165 -15.10 5.76 12.50
C LEU A 165 -16.34 4.92 12.79
N SER A 166 -17.00 4.40 11.74
CA SER A 166 -18.26 3.67 11.87
C SER A 166 -18.08 2.15 12.03
N PHE A 167 -16.88 1.63 11.74
CA PHE A 167 -16.62 0.20 11.70
C PHE A 167 -16.91 -0.51 13.03
N SER A 168 -16.33 -0.04 14.14
CA SER A 168 -16.47 -0.70 15.44
C SER A 168 -17.91 -0.65 15.95
N THR A 169 -18.61 0.48 15.76
CA THR A 169 -20.02 0.62 16.14
C THR A 169 -20.88 -0.46 15.49
N VAL A 170 -20.72 -0.69 14.18
CA VAL A 170 -21.50 -1.72 13.47
C VAL A 170 -21.05 -3.12 13.86
N ARG A 171 -19.73 -3.34 13.98
CA ARG A 171 -19.18 -4.62 14.40
C ARG A 171 -19.73 -5.02 15.78
N ASP A 172 -19.63 -4.14 16.76
CA ASP A 172 -20.01 -4.40 18.15
C ASP A 172 -21.51 -4.66 18.27
N LYS A 173 -22.34 -3.91 17.52
CA LYS A 173 -23.80 -4.14 17.45
C LYS A 173 -24.16 -5.54 16.92
N ILE A 174 -23.39 -6.07 15.97
CA ILE A 174 -23.60 -7.43 15.45
C ILE A 174 -23.07 -8.46 16.43
N MET A 175 -21.84 -8.27 16.94
CA MET A 175 -21.20 -9.21 17.87
C MET A 175 -21.96 -9.34 19.20
N ALA A 176 -22.69 -8.30 19.62
CA ALA A 176 -23.59 -8.37 20.77
C ALA A 176 -24.82 -9.28 20.56
N LYS A 177 -25.18 -9.58 19.30
CA LYS A 177 -26.37 -10.36 18.95
C LYS A 177 -26.05 -11.77 18.44
N VAL A 178 -24.87 -11.96 17.85
CA VAL A 178 -24.47 -13.24 17.26
C VAL A 178 -23.01 -13.56 17.58
N ASN A 179 -22.71 -14.85 17.72
CA ASN A 179 -21.33 -15.32 17.85
C ASN A 179 -20.61 -15.28 16.49
N TRP A 180 -20.23 -14.09 16.07
CA TRP A 180 -19.49 -13.84 14.84
C TRP A 180 -18.26 -13.00 15.16
N THR A 181 -17.15 -13.25 14.47
CA THR A 181 -15.90 -12.50 14.69
C THR A 181 -15.30 -12.07 13.36
N ILE A 182 -14.56 -10.95 13.39
CA ILE A 182 -13.83 -10.43 12.24
C ILE A 182 -12.34 -10.69 12.42
N ASN A 183 -11.67 -11.10 11.34
CA ASN A 183 -10.22 -11.18 11.30
C ASN A 183 -9.58 -9.82 10.99
N MET A 184 -9.07 -9.13 12.01
CA MET A 184 -8.30 -7.89 11.82
C MET A 184 -6.80 -8.20 11.77
N PHE A 185 -6.25 -8.39 10.57
CA PHE A 185 -4.85 -8.77 10.39
C PHE A 185 -3.91 -7.56 10.45
N LEU A 186 -2.66 -7.81 10.84
CA LEU A 186 -1.69 -6.74 11.11
C LEU A 186 -1.19 -6.07 9.83
N ASP A 187 -0.71 -4.83 9.96
CA ASP A 187 -0.12 -4.08 8.84
C ASP A 187 1.06 -4.81 8.18
N CYS A 188 1.86 -5.54 8.95
CA CYS A 188 2.95 -6.35 8.39
C CYS A 188 2.43 -7.48 7.48
N GLU A 189 1.30 -8.11 7.83
CA GLU A 189 0.71 -9.18 7.04
C GLU A 189 0.10 -8.63 5.76
N ARG A 190 -0.49 -7.43 5.85
CA ARG A 190 -0.91 -6.65 4.68
C ARG A 190 0.26 -6.40 3.75
N ARG A 191 1.41 -5.93 4.25
CA ARG A 191 2.61 -5.65 3.43
C ARG A 191 3.19 -6.89 2.74
N ASN A 192 2.88 -8.10 3.22
CA ASN A 192 3.27 -9.34 2.54
C ASN A 192 2.42 -9.65 1.31
N ILE A 193 1.22 -9.06 1.17
CA ILE A 193 0.27 -9.36 0.08
C ILE A 193 0.05 -8.19 -0.88
N VAL A 194 0.33 -6.96 -0.46
CA VAL A 194 0.19 -5.76 -1.29
C VAL A 194 1.38 -4.81 -1.16
N VAL A 195 1.73 -4.17 -2.27
CA VAL A 195 2.75 -3.12 -2.35
C VAL A 195 2.13 -1.79 -2.76
N GLN A 196 2.74 -0.66 -2.41
CA GLN A 196 2.29 0.63 -2.90
C GLN A 196 2.55 0.75 -4.40
N ALA A 197 1.46 0.88 -5.15
CA ALA A 197 1.50 1.23 -6.55
C ALA A 197 1.80 2.72 -6.66
N TYR A 198 3.06 3.08 -6.92
CA TYR A 198 3.35 4.41 -7.40
C TYR A 198 2.77 4.52 -8.81
N HIS A 199 1.67 5.26 -8.97
CA HIS A 199 1.15 5.61 -10.29
C HIS A 199 2.29 6.23 -11.11
N ARG A 200 2.43 5.77 -12.35
CA ARG A 200 3.55 6.07 -13.27
C ARG A 200 3.90 7.57 -13.31
N ASP A 201 2.91 8.43 -13.17
CA ASP A 201 3.04 9.89 -13.19
C ASP A 201 3.88 10.44 -12.03
N LEU A 202 3.82 9.82 -10.84
CA LEU A 202 4.65 10.19 -9.69
C LEU A 202 6.08 9.67 -9.81
N LEU A 203 6.27 8.51 -10.45
CA LEU A 203 7.61 8.02 -10.82
C LEU A 203 8.23 8.95 -11.85
N GLU A 204 7.50 9.32 -12.91
CA GLU A 204 7.96 10.29 -13.89
C GLU A 204 8.25 11.66 -13.27
N GLN A 205 7.40 12.14 -12.36
CA GLN A 205 7.62 13.42 -11.67
C GLN A 205 8.84 13.36 -10.73
N ARG A 206 9.03 12.28 -9.97
CA ARG A 206 10.23 12.07 -9.15
C ARG A 206 11.49 11.91 -9.99
N THR A 207 11.42 11.22 -11.13
CA THR A 207 12.53 11.12 -12.09
C THR A 207 12.86 12.48 -12.72
N ARG A 208 11.85 13.30 -13.02
CA ARG A 208 12.05 14.69 -13.50
C ARG A 208 12.68 15.58 -12.42
N LEU A 209 12.23 15.46 -11.16
CA LEU A 209 12.79 16.21 -10.02
C LEU A 209 14.19 15.72 -9.59
N ALA A 210 14.48 14.43 -9.75
CA ALA A 210 15.81 13.88 -9.52
C ALA A 210 16.78 14.23 -10.67
N GLY A 211 16.28 14.33 -11.91
CA GLY A 211 17.04 14.81 -13.06
C GLY A 211 17.41 16.30 -13.02
N SER A 212 16.81 17.08 -12.11
CA SER A 212 17.15 18.50 -11.86
C SER A 212 18.19 18.72 -10.76
N ILE A 213 18.76 17.66 -10.16
CA ILE A 213 19.98 17.82 -9.37
C ILE A 213 21.15 17.99 -10.35
N SER A 214 21.42 19.24 -10.72
CA SER A 214 22.67 19.62 -11.36
C SER A 214 23.83 19.14 -10.47
N HIS A 215 24.65 18.22 -10.99
CA HIS A 215 25.95 17.96 -10.39
C HIS A 215 26.66 19.29 -10.15
N PRO A 216 27.30 19.51 -8.97
CA PRO A 216 28.14 20.69 -8.79
C PRO A 216 29.24 20.65 -9.86
N PRO A 217 29.63 21.80 -10.43
CA PRO A 217 30.63 21.83 -11.49
C PRO A 217 31.93 21.20 -10.98
N SER A 218 32.52 20.33 -11.80
CA SER A 218 33.82 19.74 -11.53
C SER A 218 34.86 20.85 -11.35
N ARG A 219 35.55 20.81 -10.20
CA ARG A 219 36.63 21.75 -9.88
C ARG A 219 37.72 21.66 -10.97
N PRO A 220 38.24 22.80 -11.47
CA PRO A 220 39.32 22.76 -12.46
C PRO A 220 40.59 22.14 -11.86
N PRO A 221 41.40 21.43 -12.67
CA PRO A 221 42.65 20.85 -12.20
C PRO A 221 43.66 21.94 -11.82
N PRO A 222 44.58 21.67 -10.87
CA PRO A 222 45.60 22.63 -10.48
C PRO A 222 46.58 22.90 -11.63
N PRO A 223 47.21 24.09 -11.70
CA PRO A 223 48.16 24.42 -12.75
C PRO A 223 49.41 23.53 -12.66
N LEU A 224 49.86 23.02 -13.81
CA LEU A 224 51.14 22.31 -13.92
C LEU A 224 52.32 23.30 -13.83
N PRO A 225 53.49 22.89 -13.28
CA PRO A 225 54.65 23.75 -13.18
C PRO A 225 55.24 24.08 -14.56
N LEU A 226 55.56 25.35 -14.78
CA LEU A 226 56.33 25.84 -15.93
C LEU A 226 57.76 25.31 -15.85
N VAL A 227 58.06 24.25 -16.62
CA VAL A 227 59.44 23.82 -16.88
C VAL A 227 59.96 24.58 -18.10
N ARG A 228 61.03 25.33 -17.86
CA ARG A 228 61.83 26.10 -18.81
C ARG A 228 62.52 25.14 -19.77
N ASN A 229 62.16 25.19 -21.06
CA ASN A 229 62.89 24.47 -22.11
C ASN A 229 64.18 25.19 -22.45
N ASN A 230 65.24 24.43 -22.74
CA ASN A 230 66.22 24.82 -23.74
C ASN A 230 66.84 23.58 -24.41
N ASN A 231 66.82 23.63 -25.75
CA ASN A 231 67.69 22.99 -26.74
C ASN A 231 67.39 21.53 -27.10
N LEU A 232 66.84 21.27 -28.29
CA LEU A 232 67.46 21.21 -29.64
C LEU A 232 68.14 19.87 -29.95
N ALA A 233 67.44 19.14 -30.83
CA ALA A 233 67.92 18.25 -31.87
C ALA A 233 68.35 16.80 -31.54
N VAL A 234 67.98 15.94 -32.49
CA VAL A 234 68.70 14.74 -32.99
C VAL A 234 67.98 13.38 -32.79
N ARG A 235 67.40 12.93 -33.91
CA ARG A 235 67.38 11.59 -34.55
C ARG A 235 67.02 10.32 -33.73
N THR A 236 65.97 9.65 -34.24
CA THR A 236 65.63 8.20 -34.21
C THR A 236 66.76 7.32 -34.82
N PRO A 237 66.82 5.95 -34.69
CA PRO A 237 65.68 5.01 -34.78
C PRO A 237 65.78 3.61 -34.07
N ALA A 238 64.74 2.78 -34.32
CA ALA A 238 64.72 1.29 -34.39
C ALA A 238 64.25 0.52 -33.14
N LYS A 239 63.46 -0.58 -33.20
CA LYS A 239 62.60 -1.25 -34.21
C LYS A 239 61.98 -2.50 -33.53
N LYS A 240 60.68 -2.79 -33.73
CA LYS A 240 60.04 -4.09 -34.14
C LYS A 240 58.64 -4.35 -33.54
N ASN A 241 57.70 -4.55 -34.46
CA ASN A 241 56.31 -5.06 -34.34
C ASN A 241 56.28 -6.62 -34.28
N PRO A 242 55.14 -7.32 -34.53
CA PRO A 242 53.85 -7.47 -33.80
C PRO A 242 53.45 -8.97 -33.63
N ILE A 243 52.26 -9.30 -33.09
CA ILE A 243 51.41 -10.46 -33.53
C ILE A 243 49.93 -10.21 -33.16
N ARG A 244 49.03 -10.61 -34.07
CA ARG A 244 47.55 -10.43 -34.10
C ARG A 244 46.81 -11.77 -33.93
N ARG A 245 45.49 -11.65 -33.65
CA ARG A 245 44.29 -12.44 -34.09
C ARG A 245 43.57 -13.15 -32.94
N GLY A 246 42.24 -13.21 -32.82
CA GLY A 246 41.07 -12.77 -33.61
C GLY A 246 39.81 -12.86 -32.69
N ARG A 247 38.52 -12.84 -33.06
CA ARG A 247 37.74 -12.64 -34.29
C ARG A 247 36.25 -12.58 -33.85
N GLY A 248 35.43 -11.76 -34.52
CA GLY A 248 33.97 -11.93 -34.67
C GLY A 248 33.09 -10.99 -33.83
N ASP A 249 31.96 -10.48 -34.30
CA ASP A 249 31.35 -10.44 -35.63
C ASP A 249 30.15 -9.46 -35.50
N LYS A 250 29.91 -8.61 -36.51
CA LYS A 250 28.57 -8.08 -36.98
C LYS A 250 27.69 -7.23 -36.02
N LYS A 251 26.94 -6.19 -36.44
CA LYS A 251 26.70 -5.42 -37.69
C LYS A 251 25.68 -4.30 -37.37
N SER A 252 25.77 -3.16 -38.08
CA SER A 252 24.68 -2.26 -38.60
C SER A 252 23.60 -1.67 -37.66
N GLY A 253 23.22 -0.38 -37.66
CA GLY A 253 23.45 0.77 -38.56
C GLY A 253 22.27 1.06 -39.52
N ALA A 254 21.39 2.04 -39.20
CA ALA A 254 20.48 2.78 -40.11
C ALA A 254 19.96 4.05 -39.38
N ARG A 255 20.25 5.32 -39.76
CA ARG A 255 19.67 6.22 -40.81
C ARG A 255 18.11 6.23 -40.81
N ARG A 256 17.34 7.33 -40.87
CA ARG A 256 17.53 8.78 -41.08
C ARG A 256 16.15 9.52 -40.94
N HIS A 257 16.19 10.80 -40.55
CA HIS A 257 15.32 11.97 -40.93
C HIS A 257 13.84 12.15 -40.50
N ARG A 258 13.41 13.42 -40.62
CA ARG A 258 12.50 14.26 -39.81
C ARG A 258 11.51 15.04 -40.71
N LYS A 259 10.29 15.31 -40.22
CA LYS A 259 9.39 16.52 -40.33
C LYS A 259 7.90 16.07 -40.37
N VAL A 260 6.99 16.42 -39.45
CA VAL A 260 6.31 17.69 -39.01
C VAL A 260 5.20 18.22 -39.95
N ALA A 261 4.01 18.46 -39.35
CA ALA A 261 2.87 19.37 -39.65
C ALA A 261 1.55 18.64 -40.03
N ALA A 262 0.31 19.06 -39.70
CA ALA A 262 -0.32 20.01 -38.74
C ALA A 262 -1.87 19.92 -38.93
N GLY A 263 -2.66 20.09 -37.85
CA GLY A 263 -4.10 20.51 -37.83
C GLY A 263 -5.15 19.49 -38.33
N ASN A 264 -6.43 19.50 -37.94
CA ASN A 264 -7.25 20.37 -37.08
C ASN A 264 -8.61 19.64 -36.84
N ARG A 265 -9.28 19.92 -35.70
CA ARG A 265 -10.74 19.89 -35.36
C ARG A 265 -11.66 18.73 -35.80
N ASP A 266 -12.45 18.21 -34.85
CA ASP A 266 -13.90 18.53 -34.79
C ASP A 266 -14.58 18.07 -33.47
N HIS A 267 -15.47 18.95 -32.99
CA HIS A 267 -16.48 18.74 -31.95
C HIS A 267 -17.79 18.34 -32.64
N ILE A 268 -18.50 17.30 -32.19
CA ILE A 268 -19.98 17.21 -32.30
C ILE A 268 -20.54 16.48 -31.07
N LEU A 269 -21.50 17.14 -30.42
CA LEU A 269 -22.47 16.61 -29.46
C LEU A 269 -23.47 15.67 -30.15
N VAL A 270 -23.84 14.58 -29.49
CA VAL A 270 -25.24 14.17 -29.26
C VAL A 270 -25.34 13.60 -27.85
#